data_AF-A0A8S3YLK2-F1
#
_entry.id   AF-A0A8S3YLK2-F1
#
_cell.length_a   1.000
_cell.length_b   1.000
_cell.length_c   1.000
_cell.angle_alpha   90.00
_cell.angle_beta   90.00
_cell.angle_gamma   90.00
#
_symmetry.space_group_name_H-M   'P 1'
#
loop_
_entity.id
_entity.type
_entity.pdbx_description
1 polymer ?
#
loop_
_entity_poly.entity_id
_entity_poly.type
_entity_poly.pdbx_seq_one_letter_code
_entity_poly.pdbx_strand_id
1 'polypeptide(L)'
;MAYTEARPEIHAKKKKQRNGEYSETVEPRFEEGQLSYLGSDIEALPQRMVEDYCNITSRLDLSFNRLKTLKGLEHFKFLKELVLDNNELGDSVVFPCLRDLHTLTLNKNKLTDLTGLLQQLVDKLPNLTYLSLLGNEACPDQLSCSDKDDEDYQRYRYYVLYKLPGLKFLDSTPATAAEHAEAKRVGPYMLVVRPKDRDLEQVTDSSSGSSLSNQFSPLPEISTDQTDHQGKCTFGKSKYIYYGRHSEGNRFIRNKDL
;
A
#
# COMPACT_ATOMS: atom_id res chain seq x y z
N MET A 1 47.01 -33.93 -8.20
CA MET A 1 47.27 -32.62 -7.56
C MET A 1 45.96 -32.15 -6.97
N ALA A 2 45.78 -32.36 -5.66
CA ALA A 2 44.57 -32.00 -4.93
C ALA A 2 44.83 -30.68 -4.20
N TYR A 3 44.05 -29.65 -4.51
CA TYR A 3 43.98 -28.44 -3.71
C TYR A 3 42.73 -28.55 -2.83
N THR A 4 42.92 -28.91 -1.58
CA THR A 4 41.95 -28.77 -0.50
C THR A 4 42.03 -27.35 0.04
N GLU A 5 41.09 -26.49 -0.35
CA GLU A 5 40.92 -25.18 0.29
C GLU A 5 40.18 -25.36 1.62
N ALA A 6 40.85 -24.95 2.70
CA ALA A 6 40.34 -24.99 4.05
C ALA A 6 39.21 -23.96 4.22
N ARG A 7 38.02 -24.43 4.61
CA ARG A 7 36.92 -23.57 5.10
C ARG A 7 37.23 -23.14 6.53
N PRO A 8 37.07 -21.85 6.90
CA PRO A 8 37.15 -21.46 8.30
C PRO A 8 35.86 -21.89 9.01
N GLU A 9 35.96 -22.92 9.86
CA GLU A 9 34.95 -23.24 10.86
C GLU A 9 34.97 -22.14 11.93
N ILE A 10 33.93 -21.31 11.98
CA ILE A 10 33.79 -20.28 13.00
C ILE A 10 33.11 -20.91 14.22
N HIS A 11 33.92 -21.27 15.22
CA HIS A 11 33.46 -21.80 16.50
C HIS A 11 32.58 -20.79 17.26
N ALA A 12 31.39 -21.23 17.65
CA ALA A 12 30.50 -20.55 18.58
C ALA A 12 31.20 -20.28 19.93
N LYS A 13 31.36 -19.00 20.29
CA LYS A 13 31.92 -18.59 21.58
C LYS A 13 30.79 -18.30 22.57
N LYS A 14 30.49 -19.25 23.45
CA LYS A 14 29.62 -19.02 24.63
C LYS A 14 30.24 -17.93 25.52
N LYS A 15 29.61 -16.75 25.61
CA LYS A 15 29.97 -15.73 26.61
C LYS A 15 29.30 -16.03 27.96
N LYS A 16 30.10 -15.89 29.02
CA LYS A 16 29.75 -16.13 30.43
C LYS A 16 29.18 -14.86 31.08
N GLN A 17 28.16 -15.05 31.92
CA GLN A 17 27.25 -14.05 32.52
C GLN A 17 27.86 -13.07 33.54
N ARG A 18 27.25 -11.89 33.67
CA ARG A 18 26.99 -11.18 34.95
C ARG A 18 25.58 -10.54 34.87
N ASN A 19 24.72 -10.88 35.83
CA ASN A 19 23.41 -10.31 36.16
C ASN A 19 22.19 -10.77 35.33
N GLY A 20 21.57 -11.88 35.76
CA GLY A 20 20.18 -11.90 36.24
C GLY A 20 18.98 -11.64 35.31
N GLU A 21 19.14 -11.26 34.05
CA GLU A 21 18.03 -11.17 33.08
C GLU A 21 18.30 -12.14 31.93
N TYR A 22 17.39 -13.09 31.71
CA TYR A 22 17.37 -13.93 30.52
C TYR A 22 16.92 -13.07 29.33
N SER A 23 17.79 -12.19 28.85
CA SER A 23 17.77 -11.76 27.47
C SER A 23 18.46 -12.87 26.68
N GLU A 24 17.66 -13.75 26.08
CA GLU A 24 18.13 -14.69 25.09
C GLU A 24 18.59 -13.86 23.88
N THR A 25 19.83 -13.40 23.93
CA THR A 25 20.43 -12.64 22.83
C THR A 25 20.64 -13.61 21.70
N VAL A 26 19.64 -13.69 20.82
CA VAL A 26 19.74 -14.45 19.58
C VAL A 26 20.95 -13.90 18.83
N GLU A 27 21.84 -14.78 18.39
CA GLU A 27 22.97 -14.38 17.55
C GLU A 27 22.53 -14.38 16.08
N PRO A 28 23.02 -13.42 15.27
CA PRO A 28 22.77 -13.44 13.84
C PRO A 28 23.38 -14.71 13.22
N ARG A 29 22.60 -15.39 12.38
CA ARG A 29 23.02 -16.60 11.66
C ARG A 29 23.47 -16.23 10.26
N PHE A 30 24.62 -16.72 9.85
CA PHE A 30 25.15 -16.49 8.51
C PHE A 30 25.51 -17.80 7.81
N GLU A 31 24.85 -18.07 6.68
CA GLU A 31 25.04 -19.29 5.89
C GLU A 31 25.01 -18.93 4.40
N GLU A 32 26.05 -19.31 3.64
CA GLU A 32 26.11 -19.17 2.17
C GLU A 32 25.76 -17.76 1.61
N GLY A 33 26.12 -16.70 2.33
CA GLY A 33 25.81 -15.32 1.91
C GLY A 33 24.41 -14.84 2.30
N GLN A 34 23.67 -15.64 3.08
CA GLN A 34 22.42 -15.26 3.73
C GLN A 34 22.70 -14.92 5.20
N LEU A 35 22.28 -13.73 5.62
CA LEU A 35 22.30 -13.29 7.01
C LEU A 35 20.86 -13.27 7.53
N SER A 36 20.59 -14.02 8.59
CA SER A 36 19.29 -14.07 9.26
C SER A 36 19.43 -13.60 10.70
N TYR A 37 18.66 -12.59 11.08
CA TYR A 37 18.63 -12.09 12.44
C TYR A 37 17.18 -11.88 12.88
N LEU A 38 16.59 -12.93 13.43
CA LEU A 38 15.16 -13.07 13.68
C LEU A 38 14.84 -12.92 15.17
N GLY A 39 13.66 -12.41 15.50
CA GLY A 39 13.08 -12.54 16.85
C GLY A 39 13.88 -11.86 17.96
N SER A 40 14.68 -10.84 17.64
CA SER A 40 15.61 -10.18 18.58
C SER A 40 15.08 -8.85 19.11
N ASP A 41 13.83 -8.51 18.79
CA ASP A 41 13.15 -7.26 19.17
C ASP A 41 13.95 -5.99 18.81
N ILE A 42 14.81 -6.06 17.78
CA ILE A 42 15.64 -4.90 17.41
C ILE A 42 14.80 -3.80 16.78
N GLU A 43 15.05 -2.55 17.18
CA GLU A 43 14.42 -1.36 16.59
C GLU A 43 15.22 -0.77 15.42
N ALA A 44 16.53 -1.03 15.40
CA ALA A 44 17.48 -0.62 14.37
C ALA A 44 18.61 -1.65 14.24
N LEU A 45 19.31 -1.64 13.10
CA LEU A 45 20.40 -2.56 12.84
C LEU A 45 21.59 -2.30 13.75
N PRO A 46 22.09 -3.30 14.51
CA PRO A 46 23.29 -3.14 15.32
C PRO A 46 24.51 -2.85 14.45
N GLN A 47 25.25 -1.79 14.75
CA GLN A 47 26.42 -1.36 13.97
C GLN A 47 27.46 -2.48 13.78
N ARG A 48 27.72 -3.27 14.82
CA ARG A 48 28.65 -4.42 14.75
C ARG A 48 28.24 -5.43 13.68
N MET A 49 26.94 -5.74 13.60
CA MET A 49 26.43 -6.66 12.59
C MET A 49 26.60 -6.09 11.18
N VAL A 50 26.38 -4.79 11.01
CA VAL A 50 26.62 -4.12 9.73
C VAL A 50 28.09 -4.20 9.34
N GLU A 51 29.01 -3.90 10.24
CA GLU A 51 30.46 -3.94 10.00
C GLU A 51 30.94 -5.33 9.62
N ASP A 52 30.47 -6.37 10.32
CA ASP A 52 30.93 -7.75 10.13
C ASP A 52 30.39 -8.37 8.83
N TYR A 53 29.17 -8.03 8.40
CA TYR A 53 28.47 -8.75 7.33
C TYR A 53 28.17 -7.94 6.06
N CYS A 54 28.33 -6.61 6.06
CA CYS A 54 27.90 -5.75 4.94
C CYS A 54 28.46 -6.12 3.56
N ASN A 55 29.68 -6.67 3.50
CA ASN A 55 30.36 -6.98 2.23
C ASN A 55 30.17 -8.43 1.77
N ILE A 56 29.60 -9.30 2.60
CA ILE A 56 29.46 -10.74 2.32
C ILE A 56 28.00 -11.18 2.22
N THR A 57 27.07 -10.35 2.68
CA THR A 57 25.63 -10.64 2.63
C THR A 57 25.02 -10.27 1.29
N SER A 58 24.37 -11.26 0.69
CA SER A 58 23.55 -11.11 -0.52
C SER A 58 22.04 -11.25 -0.24
N ARG A 59 21.68 -11.94 0.85
CA ARG A 59 20.29 -12.12 1.31
C ARG A 59 20.21 -11.74 2.78
N LEU A 60 19.30 -10.85 3.14
CA LEU A 60 19.15 -10.36 4.50
C LEU A 60 17.73 -10.59 4.98
N ASP A 61 17.59 -11.40 6.03
CA ASP A 61 16.33 -11.66 6.70
C ASP A 61 16.34 -11.06 8.10
N LEU A 62 15.47 -10.08 8.30
CA LEU A 62 15.29 -9.33 9.55
C LEU A 62 13.85 -9.47 10.05
N SER A 63 13.19 -10.56 9.68
CA SER A 63 11.79 -10.78 10.04
C SER A 63 11.59 -10.97 11.54
N PHE A 64 10.37 -10.70 12.01
CA PHE A 64 9.98 -10.84 13.42
C PHE A 64 10.83 -9.98 14.37
N ASN A 65 11.06 -8.72 14.01
CA ASN A 65 11.70 -7.74 14.88
C ASN A 65 10.77 -6.53 15.08
N ARG A 66 11.30 -5.44 15.63
CA ARG A 66 10.56 -4.19 15.87
C ARG A 66 11.16 -3.03 15.08
N LEU A 67 11.69 -3.32 13.89
CA LEU A 67 12.40 -2.32 13.10
C LEU A 67 11.47 -1.16 12.77
N LYS A 68 11.89 0.04 13.14
CA LYS A 68 11.23 1.31 12.77
C LYS A 68 12.03 2.08 11.73
N THR A 69 13.29 1.69 11.52
CA THR A 69 14.22 2.34 10.61
C THR A 69 15.10 1.34 9.88
N LEU A 70 15.55 1.72 8.70
CA LEU A 70 16.45 0.93 7.84
C LEU A 70 17.88 1.51 7.79
N LYS A 71 18.23 2.38 8.74
CA LYS A 71 19.60 2.90 8.86
C LYS A 71 20.60 1.75 9.04
N GLY A 72 21.72 1.83 8.34
CA GLY A 72 22.74 0.79 8.27
C GLY A 72 22.63 -0.08 7.02
N LEU A 73 21.46 -0.17 6.37
CA LEU A 73 21.30 -0.92 5.12
C LEU A 73 22.09 -0.32 3.95
N GLU A 74 22.44 0.97 4.01
CA GLU A 74 23.28 1.65 3.02
C GLU A 74 24.67 1.01 2.81
N HIS A 75 25.15 0.24 3.78
CA HIS A 75 26.43 -0.44 3.69
C HIS A 75 26.36 -1.77 2.92
N PHE A 76 25.18 -2.38 2.77
CA PHE A 76 24.99 -3.68 2.13
C PHE A 76 24.93 -3.56 0.60
N LYS A 77 26.09 -3.31 -0.02
CA LYS A 77 26.18 -3.01 -1.46
C LYS A 77 25.81 -4.16 -2.39
N PHE A 78 25.93 -5.41 -1.91
CA PHE A 78 25.69 -6.62 -2.70
C PHE A 78 24.34 -7.27 -2.41
N LEU A 79 23.46 -6.56 -1.69
CA LEU A 79 22.18 -7.10 -1.26
C LEU A 79 21.23 -7.28 -2.45
N LYS A 80 20.75 -8.50 -2.63
CA LYS A 80 19.83 -8.91 -3.70
C LYS A 80 18.43 -9.19 -3.18
N GLU A 81 18.33 -9.71 -1.95
CA GLU A 81 17.06 -10.08 -1.33
C GLU A 81 16.99 -9.51 0.09
N LEU A 82 15.89 -8.83 0.40
CA LEU A 82 15.64 -8.21 1.70
C LEU A 82 14.26 -8.62 2.20
N VAL A 83 14.24 -9.30 3.35
CA VAL A 83 13.02 -9.77 4.01
C VAL A 83 12.86 -9.01 5.32
N LEU A 84 11.76 -8.25 5.43
CA LEU A 84 11.44 -7.36 6.55
C LEU A 84 10.06 -7.67 7.13
N ASP A 85 9.62 -8.92 7.05
CA ASP A 85 8.27 -9.31 7.43
C ASP A 85 8.07 -9.24 8.96
N ASN A 86 6.87 -8.87 9.41
CA ASN A 86 6.53 -8.72 10.83
C ASN A 86 7.50 -7.75 11.55
N ASN A 87 7.51 -6.50 11.11
CA ASN A 87 8.23 -5.39 11.73
C ASN A 87 7.29 -4.21 12.00
N GLU A 88 7.82 -3.09 12.49
CA GLU A 88 7.05 -1.89 12.82
C GLU A 88 7.35 -0.72 11.87
N LEU A 89 7.69 -1.01 10.61
CA LEU A 89 8.00 0.01 9.62
C LEU A 89 6.73 0.78 9.26
N GLY A 90 6.77 2.11 9.39
CA GLY A 90 5.70 3.02 8.97
C GLY A 90 6.15 3.98 7.87
N ASP A 91 5.31 4.96 7.53
CA ASP A 91 5.51 5.85 6.38
C ASP A 91 6.75 6.77 6.48
N SER A 92 7.33 6.89 7.68
CA SER A 92 8.58 7.62 7.91
C SER A 92 9.84 6.84 7.51
N VAL A 93 9.69 5.60 7.05
CA VAL A 93 10.81 4.78 6.59
C VAL A 93 11.51 5.45 5.41
N VAL A 94 12.84 5.32 5.38
CA VAL A 94 13.67 5.81 4.28
C VAL A 94 14.51 4.66 3.77
N PHE A 95 14.24 4.25 2.53
CA PHE A 95 15.04 3.22 1.87
C PHE A 95 16.39 3.79 1.39
N PRO A 96 17.52 3.13 1.68
CA PRO A 96 18.78 3.46 1.04
C PRO A 96 18.77 3.04 -0.44
N CYS A 97 19.72 3.57 -1.22
CA CYS A 97 19.85 3.17 -2.61
C CYS A 97 20.49 1.77 -2.70
N LEU A 98 19.68 0.77 -3.06
CA LEU A 98 20.12 -0.62 -3.21
C LEU A 98 19.90 -1.03 -4.67
N ARG A 99 20.93 -0.82 -5.49
CA ARG A 99 20.84 -0.98 -6.95
C ARG A 99 20.69 -2.43 -7.38
N ASP A 100 21.25 -3.36 -6.63
CA ASP A 100 21.23 -4.78 -6.96
C ASP A 100 20.09 -5.55 -6.26
N LEU A 101 19.18 -4.84 -5.58
CA LEU A 101 18.05 -5.45 -4.90
C LEU A 101 16.97 -5.83 -5.90
N HIS A 102 16.61 -7.10 -5.94
CA HIS A 102 15.59 -7.65 -6.84
C HIS A 102 14.35 -8.14 -6.09
N THR A 103 14.49 -8.48 -4.80
CA THR A 103 13.41 -9.00 -3.96
C THR A 103 13.29 -8.20 -2.67
N LEU A 104 12.10 -7.68 -2.40
CA LEU A 104 11.74 -6.99 -1.17
C LEU A 104 10.41 -7.52 -0.63
N THR A 105 10.40 -7.94 0.63
CA THR A 105 9.16 -8.28 1.35
C THR A 105 9.02 -7.41 2.58
N LEU A 106 7.84 -6.81 2.73
CA LEU A 106 7.49 -5.90 3.83
C LEU A 106 6.18 -6.37 4.47
N ASN A 107 5.91 -7.67 4.50
CA ASN A 107 4.61 -8.17 4.95
C ASN A 107 4.38 -7.83 6.42
N LYS A 108 3.14 -7.53 6.81
CA LYS A 108 2.75 -7.23 8.20
C LYS A 108 3.62 -6.13 8.84
N ASN A 109 3.65 -4.96 8.21
CA ASN A 109 4.23 -3.73 8.75
C ASN A 109 3.11 -2.69 8.97
N LYS A 110 3.48 -1.45 9.31
CA LYS A 110 2.57 -0.33 9.62
C LYS A 110 2.55 0.73 8.52
N LEU A 111 2.69 0.31 7.26
CA LEU A 111 2.70 1.21 6.10
C LEU A 111 1.27 1.60 5.74
N THR A 112 1.00 2.91 5.61
CA THR A 112 -0.33 3.46 5.28
C THR A 112 -0.31 4.25 3.98
N ASP A 113 0.78 4.97 3.68
CA ASP A 113 0.95 5.76 2.46
C ASP A 113 1.60 4.92 1.35
N LEU A 114 0.76 4.27 0.55
CA LEU A 114 1.20 3.52 -0.63
C LEU A 114 1.94 4.40 -1.64
N THR A 115 1.51 5.63 -1.86
CA THR A 115 2.07 6.47 -2.93
C THR A 115 3.46 6.96 -2.56
N GLY A 116 3.65 7.42 -1.32
CA GLY A 116 4.97 7.79 -0.80
C GLY A 116 5.95 6.61 -0.84
N LEU A 117 5.50 5.42 -0.44
CA LEU A 117 6.30 4.20 -0.50
C LEU A 117 6.74 3.89 -1.94
N LEU A 118 5.80 3.78 -2.89
CA LEU A 118 6.11 3.43 -4.28
C LEU A 118 7.07 4.44 -4.92
N GLN A 119 6.93 5.73 -4.61
CA GLN A 119 7.85 6.75 -5.10
C GLN A 119 9.29 6.50 -4.60
N GLN A 120 9.46 6.17 -3.31
CA GLN A 120 10.77 5.81 -2.78
C GLN A 120 11.33 4.55 -3.44
N LEU A 121 10.50 3.52 -3.68
CA LEU A 121 10.96 2.28 -4.30
C LEU A 121 11.43 2.52 -5.74
N VAL A 122 10.73 3.33 -6.53
CA VAL A 122 11.14 3.72 -7.89
C VAL A 122 12.50 4.42 -7.88
N ASP A 123 12.71 5.35 -6.95
CA ASP A 123 13.92 6.18 -6.90
C ASP A 123 15.14 5.44 -6.33
N LYS A 124 14.92 4.49 -5.41
CA LYS A 124 15.98 3.85 -4.63
C LYS A 124 16.30 2.42 -5.06
N LEU A 125 15.34 1.71 -5.66
CA LEU A 125 15.40 0.29 -5.99
C LEU A 125 15.08 0.04 -7.47
N PRO A 126 15.92 0.50 -8.41
CA PRO A 126 15.60 0.50 -9.84
C PRO A 126 15.45 -0.90 -10.46
N ASN A 127 16.03 -1.93 -9.85
CA ASN A 127 16.03 -3.31 -10.37
C ASN A 127 15.06 -4.23 -9.61
N LEU A 128 14.11 -3.66 -8.87
CA LEU A 128 13.15 -4.45 -8.09
C LEU A 128 12.24 -5.28 -9.01
N THR A 129 12.18 -6.60 -8.77
CA THR A 129 11.37 -7.54 -9.56
C THR A 129 10.32 -8.28 -8.74
N TYR A 130 10.52 -8.40 -7.43
CA TYR A 130 9.59 -9.04 -6.51
C TYR A 130 9.30 -8.08 -5.36
N LEU A 131 8.01 -7.81 -5.13
CA LEU A 131 7.53 -6.98 -4.03
C LEU A 131 6.37 -7.69 -3.33
N SER A 132 6.35 -7.67 -2.00
CA SER A 132 5.22 -8.14 -1.20
C SER A 132 4.91 -7.15 -0.10
N LEU A 133 3.66 -6.67 -0.05
CA LEU A 133 3.15 -5.69 0.91
C LEU A 133 1.96 -6.22 1.73
N LEU A 134 1.69 -7.52 1.67
CA LEU A 134 0.55 -8.16 2.32
C LEU A 134 0.48 -7.84 3.83
N GLY A 135 -0.72 -7.55 4.32
CA GLY A 135 -0.96 -7.26 5.74
C GLY A 135 -0.47 -5.88 6.20
N ASN A 136 -0.24 -4.93 5.29
CA ASN A 136 -0.10 -3.50 5.61
C ASN A 136 -1.43 -2.78 5.41
N GLU A 137 -1.65 -1.65 6.09
CA GLU A 137 -2.85 -0.82 5.87
C GLU A 137 -2.91 -0.24 4.44
N ALA A 138 -1.75 0.05 3.86
CA ALA A 138 -1.57 0.49 2.48
C ALA A 138 -1.99 -0.57 1.44
N CYS A 139 -2.00 -1.86 1.81
CA CYS A 139 -2.43 -2.96 0.96
C CYS A 139 -3.86 -3.35 1.34
N PRO A 140 -4.87 -3.14 0.47
CA PRO A 140 -6.21 -3.66 0.73
C PRO A 140 -6.11 -5.18 0.77
N ASP A 141 -6.18 -5.76 1.96
CA ASP A 141 -6.17 -7.20 2.14
C ASP A 141 -7.44 -7.80 1.54
N GLN A 142 -7.30 -8.87 0.77
CA GLN A 142 -8.41 -9.66 0.24
C GLN A 142 -9.23 -10.34 1.37
N LEU A 143 -8.69 -10.40 2.59
CA LEU A 143 -9.25 -11.18 3.70
C LEU A 143 -9.77 -10.36 4.89
N SER A 144 -9.40 -9.08 5.05
CA SER A 144 -9.65 -8.34 6.31
C SER A 144 -10.82 -7.35 6.30
N CYS A 145 -11.52 -7.18 5.18
CA CYS A 145 -12.69 -6.32 5.12
C CYS A 145 -13.81 -6.97 4.30
N SER A 146 -14.89 -7.35 4.98
CA SER A 146 -16.12 -7.89 4.37
C SER A 146 -16.80 -6.94 3.37
N ASP A 147 -16.35 -5.69 3.31
CA ASP A 147 -16.89 -4.63 2.47
C ASP A 147 -15.98 -4.28 1.27
N LYS A 148 -14.85 -4.99 1.08
CA LYS A 148 -13.92 -4.77 -0.03
C LYS A 148 -13.99 -5.92 -1.03
N ASP A 149 -14.65 -5.67 -2.15
CA ASP A 149 -14.75 -6.60 -3.27
C ASP A 149 -13.38 -6.87 -3.93
N ASP A 150 -13.23 -7.98 -4.64
CA ASP A 150 -12.04 -8.35 -5.45
C ASP A 150 -11.52 -7.20 -6.35
N GLU A 151 -12.42 -6.28 -6.71
CA GLU A 151 -12.10 -5.07 -7.47
C GLU A 151 -11.10 -4.14 -6.77
N ASP A 152 -11.16 -3.98 -5.45
CA ASP A 152 -10.28 -3.07 -4.71
C ASP A 152 -8.83 -3.54 -4.76
N TYR A 153 -8.61 -4.86 -4.60
CA TYR A 153 -7.29 -5.44 -4.77
C TYR A 153 -6.79 -5.29 -6.21
N GLN A 154 -7.67 -5.48 -7.20
CA GLN A 154 -7.32 -5.30 -8.61
C GLN A 154 -6.86 -3.86 -8.92
N ARG A 155 -7.55 -2.85 -8.37
CA ARG A 155 -7.17 -1.44 -8.48
C ARG A 155 -5.78 -1.21 -7.89
N TYR A 156 -5.57 -1.66 -6.65
CA TYR A 156 -4.26 -1.60 -5.98
C TYR A 156 -3.17 -2.26 -6.84
N ARG A 157 -3.42 -3.47 -7.33
CA ARG A 157 -2.47 -4.24 -8.14
C ARG A 157 -2.07 -3.49 -9.42
N TYR A 158 -3.03 -2.95 -10.15
CA TYR A 158 -2.75 -2.15 -11.35
C TYR A 158 -2.04 -0.84 -11.04
N TYR A 159 -2.35 -0.19 -9.91
CA TYR A 159 -1.63 1.02 -9.49
C TYR A 159 -0.17 0.73 -9.19
N VAL A 160 0.13 -0.35 -8.45
CA VAL A 160 1.51 -0.76 -8.13
C VAL A 160 2.28 -1.11 -9.41
N LEU A 161 1.70 -1.93 -10.30
CA LEU A 161 2.35 -2.31 -11.56
C LEU A 161 2.56 -1.12 -12.50
N TYR A 162 1.67 -0.13 -12.48
CA TYR A 162 1.85 1.11 -13.22
C TYR A 162 3.05 1.92 -12.71
N LYS A 163 3.22 2.02 -11.39
CA LYS A 163 4.36 2.72 -10.77
C LYS A 163 5.67 1.94 -10.90
N LEU A 164 5.61 0.62 -10.87
CA LEU A 164 6.76 -0.29 -10.95
C LEU A 164 6.63 -1.23 -12.18
N PRO A 165 6.86 -0.73 -13.41
CA PRO A 165 6.67 -1.51 -14.63
C PRO A 165 7.67 -2.68 -14.79
N GLY A 166 8.78 -2.67 -14.06
CA GLY A 166 9.77 -3.76 -14.05
C GLY A 166 9.40 -4.95 -13.15
N LEU A 167 8.31 -4.84 -12.39
CA LEU A 167 7.93 -5.84 -11.40
C LEU A 167 7.40 -7.12 -12.07
N LYS A 168 7.94 -8.27 -11.67
CA LYS A 168 7.56 -9.60 -12.16
C LYS A 168 6.62 -10.33 -11.22
N PHE A 169 6.69 -10.05 -9.92
CA PHE A 169 5.87 -10.67 -8.89
C PHE A 169 5.41 -9.61 -7.89
N LEU A 170 4.12 -9.63 -7.58
CA LEU A 170 3.50 -8.80 -6.56
C LEU A 170 2.65 -9.67 -5.64
N ASP A 171 2.90 -9.60 -4.34
CA ASP A 171 2.16 -10.30 -3.29
C ASP A 171 2.00 -11.81 -3.56
N SER A 172 3.11 -12.48 -3.89
CA SER A 172 3.16 -13.92 -4.21
C SER A 172 2.50 -14.35 -5.53
N THR A 173 1.99 -13.43 -6.34
CA THR A 173 1.42 -13.73 -7.65
C THR A 173 2.25 -13.12 -8.79
N PRO A 174 2.52 -13.87 -9.88
CA PRO A 174 3.24 -13.33 -11.03
C PRO A 174 2.42 -12.23 -11.71
N ALA A 175 3.09 -11.16 -12.13
CA ALA A 175 2.53 -10.09 -12.93
C ALA A 175 2.61 -10.47 -14.41
N THR A 176 1.47 -10.76 -15.01
CA THR A 176 1.37 -11.17 -16.41
C THR A 176 1.54 -9.97 -17.36
N ALA A 177 1.92 -10.24 -18.60
CA ALA A 177 2.04 -9.20 -19.62
C ALA A 177 0.71 -8.47 -19.90
N ALA A 178 -0.42 -9.18 -19.77
CA ALA A 178 -1.75 -8.60 -19.91
C ALA A 178 -2.05 -7.61 -18.78
N GLU A 179 -1.73 -7.96 -17.54
CA GLU A 179 -1.89 -7.05 -16.39
C GLU A 179 -0.99 -5.82 -16.52
N HIS A 180 0.25 -5.98 -16.99
CA HIS A 180 1.14 -4.84 -17.26
C HIS A 180 0.60 -3.90 -18.35
N ALA A 181 0.07 -4.46 -19.44
CA ALA A 181 -0.54 -3.68 -20.50
C ALA A 181 -1.77 -2.90 -20.00
N GLU A 182 -2.59 -3.56 -19.18
CA GLU A 182 -3.77 -2.95 -18.59
C GLU A 182 -3.40 -1.90 -17.54
N ALA A 183 -2.48 -2.19 -16.63
CA ALA A 183 -1.95 -1.25 -15.65
C ALA A 183 -1.37 0.01 -16.31
N LYS A 184 -0.68 -0.13 -17.45
CA LYS A 184 -0.22 1.03 -18.23
C LYS A 184 -1.36 1.90 -18.75
N ARG A 185 -2.51 1.30 -19.08
CA ARG A 185 -3.69 1.98 -19.62
C ARG A 185 -4.51 2.66 -18.51
N VAL A 186 -4.72 1.99 -17.38
CA VAL A 186 -5.67 2.43 -16.33
C VAL A 186 -5.02 2.87 -15.03
N GLY A 187 -3.77 2.50 -14.79
CA GLY A 187 -3.04 2.72 -13.54
C GLY A 187 -3.09 4.13 -12.96
N PRO A 188 -3.00 5.22 -13.75
CA PRO A 188 -3.13 6.59 -13.23
C PRO A 188 -4.43 6.86 -12.47
N TYR A 189 -5.50 6.12 -12.78
CA TYR A 189 -6.84 6.32 -12.22
C TYR A 189 -7.20 5.30 -11.14
N MET A 190 -6.29 4.38 -10.80
CA MET A 190 -6.54 3.30 -9.85
C MET A 190 -6.26 3.67 -8.40
N LEU A 191 -5.69 4.86 -8.16
CA LEU A 191 -5.50 5.38 -6.80
C LEU A 191 -6.83 5.89 -6.24
N VAL A 192 -7.41 5.14 -5.32
CA VAL A 192 -8.61 5.57 -4.58
C VAL A 192 -8.19 6.49 -3.44
N VAL A 193 -8.48 7.78 -3.58
CA VAL A 193 -8.29 8.76 -2.49
C VAL A 193 -9.58 8.78 -1.67
N ARG A 194 -9.54 8.23 -0.45
CA ARG A 194 -10.64 8.37 0.51
C ARG A 194 -10.47 9.71 1.24
N PRO A 195 -11.50 10.57 1.32
CA PRO A 195 -11.48 11.74 2.21
C PRO A 195 -11.18 11.30 3.65
N LYS A 196 -10.46 12.12 4.41
CA LYS A 196 -10.17 11.80 5.81
C LYS A 196 -11.43 12.02 6.63
N ASP A 197 -11.71 11.16 7.62
CA ASP A 197 -12.92 11.27 8.45
C ASP A 197 -13.07 12.63 9.16
N ARG A 198 -11.95 13.33 9.40
CA ARG A 198 -11.94 14.71 9.92
C ARG A 198 -12.68 15.72 9.02
N ASP A 199 -12.75 15.47 7.72
CA ASP A 199 -13.48 16.32 6.77
C ASP A 199 -14.99 16.01 6.78
N LEU A 200 -15.40 14.84 7.28
CA LEU A 200 -16.79 14.42 7.43
C LEU A 200 -17.40 14.94 8.74
N GLU A 201 -16.63 15.00 9.83
CA GLU A 201 -17.10 15.48 11.14
C GLU A 201 -17.28 17.01 11.23
N GLN A 202 -16.60 17.80 10.38
CA GLN A 202 -16.77 19.25 10.36
C GLN A 202 -18.15 19.71 9.83
N VAL A 203 -18.98 18.80 9.34
CA VAL A 203 -20.32 19.12 8.81
C VAL A 203 -21.42 18.94 9.87
N THR A 204 -21.14 18.33 11.03
CA THR A 204 -22.19 17.96 12.00
C THR A 204 -22.20 18.72 13.34
N ASP A 205 -21.22 19.58 13.63
CA ASP A 205 -21.21 20.37 14.88
C ASP A 205 -21.12 21.89 14.63
N SER A 206 -22.26 22.48 14.29
CA SER A 206 -22.52 23.92 14.42
C SER A 206 -24.02 24.20 14.52
N SER A 207 -24.66 23.63 15.55
CA SER A 207 -25.99 24.07 15.99
C SER A 207 -25.88 25.34 16.85
N SER A 208 -25.59 26.48 16.21
CA SER A 208 -25.95 27.82 16.72
C SER A 208 -25.91 28.87 15.60
N GLY A 209 -27.08 29.03 14.98
CA GLY A 209 -27.57 30.13 14.14
C GLY A 209 -26.61 31.19 13.60
N SER A 210 -26.40 31.19 12.28
CA SER A 210 -26.60 32.37 11.44
C SER A 210 -26.76 31.95 9.97
N SER A 211 -27.72 32.58 9.29
CA SER A 211 -28.15 32.31 7.92
C SER A 211 -27.02 32.46 6.88
N LEU A 212 -26.66 31.37 6.21
CA LEU A 212 -26.24 31.40 4.81
C LEU A 212 -27.04 30.34 4.06
N SER A 213 -28.08 30.85 3.42
CA SER A 213 -29.07 30.15 2.60
C SER A 213 -28.46 29.44 1.40
N ASN A 214 -28.88 28.19 1.19
CA ASN A 214 -29.30 27.64 -0.10
C ASN A 214 -28.69 28.28 -1.36
N GLN A 215 -27.42 28.00 -1.65
CA GLN A 215 -26.80 28.46 -2.90
C GLN A 215 -26.42 27.33 -3.85
N PHE A 216 -27.08 26.19 -3.77
CA PHE A 216 -27.09 25.21 -4.87
C PHE A 216 -28.47 24.55 -4.94
N SER A 217 -29.32 25.08 -5.80
CA SER A 217 -30.48 24.37 -6.32
C SER A 217 -30.21 24.11 -7.81
N PRO A 218 -30.18 22.85 -8.29
CA PRO A 218 -29.86 22.52 -9.67
C PRO A 218 -30.96 22.93 -10.68
N LEU A 219 -31.98 23.65 -10.24
CA LEU A 219 -33.12 24.09 -11.03
C LEU A 219 -33.10 25.62 -11.17
N PRO A 220 -33.35 26.16 -12.38
CA PRO A 220 -33.36 27.61 -12.60
C PRO A 220 -34.48 28.28 -11.79
N GLU A 221 -34.17 29.45 -11.21
CA GLU A 221 -35.15 30.26 -10.48
C GLU A 221 -36.18 30.85 -11.45
N ILE A 222 -37.39 30.29 -11.44
CA ILE A 222 -38.53 30.88 -12.14
C ILE A 222 -39.03 32.03 -11.26
N SER A 223 -38.78 33.26 -11.71
CA SER A 223 -39.34 34.48 -11.13
C SER A 223 -40.85 34.51 -11.37
N THR A 224 -41.66 34.24 -10.36
CA THR A 224 -43.09 34.54 -10.38
C THR A 224 -43.31 35.94 -9.83
N ASP A 225 -43.63 36.89 -10.70
CA ASP A 225 -44.20 38.18 -10.28
C ASP A 225 -45.53 37.93 -9.56
N GLN A 226 -45.58 38.31 -8.28
CA GLN A 226 -46.79 38.31 -7.48
C GLN A 226 -47.61 39.57 -7.83
N THR A 227 -48.56 39.42 -8.73
CA THR A 227 -49.80 40.19 -8.64
C THR A 227 -50.92 39.22 -8.33
N ASP A 228 -51.49 39.40 -7.13
CA ASP A 228 -52.80 38.98 -6.63
C ASP A 228 -53.48 37.79 -7.32
N HIS A 229 -53.87 36.79 -6.53
CA HIS A 229 -55.28 36.41 -6.33
C HIS A 229 -55.36 35.18 -5.42
N GLN A 230 -56.26 35.26 -4.44
CA GLN A 230 -56.61 34.20 -3.50
C GLN A 230 -56.82 32.84 -4.17
N GLY A 231 -56.23 31.81 -3.52
CA GLY A 231 -56.55 30.39 -3.61
C GLY A 231 -57.28 29.88 -4.87
N LYS A 232 -56.53 29.23 -5.76
CA LYS A 232 -57.05 28.17 -6.64
C LYS A 232 -55.90 27.28 -7.11
N CYS A 233 -55.87 26.03 -6.65
CA CYS A 233 -55.10 24.97 -7.29
C CYS A 233 -55.57 24.85 -8.74
N THR A 234 -54.69 25.14 -9.70
CA THR A 234 -54.97 24.92 -11.12
C THR A 234 -54.40 23.56 -11.53
N PHE A 235 -55.28 22.58 -11.71
CA PHE A 235 -54.96 21.34 -12.41
C PHE A 235 -54.78 21.65 -13.91
N GLY A 236 -53.55 21.96 -14.31
CA GLY A 236 -53.16 22.05 -15.72
C GLY A 236 -52.97 20.65 -16.30
N LYS A 237 -53.81 20.24 -17.25
CA LYS A 237 -53.55 19.03 -18.06
C LYS A 237 -52.32 19.29 -18.92
N SER A 238 -51.17 18.74 -18.53
CA SER A 238 -50.00 18.68 -19.40
C SER A 238 -50.32 17.81 -20.62
N LYS A 239 -50.30 18.42 -21.82
CA LYS A 239 -50.34 17.72 -23.11
C LYS A 239 -48.94 17.34 -23.59
N TYR A 240 -47.98 17.16 -22.69
CA TYR A 240 -46.67 16.68 -23.08
C TYR A 240 -46.63 15.15 -22.98
N ILE A 241 -46.84 14.49 -24.13
CA ILE A 241 -46.62 13.05 -24.25
C ILE A 241 -45.12 12.86 -24.48
N TYR A 242 -44.43 12.31 -23.47
CA TYR A 242 -43.03 11.94 -23.59
C TYR A 242 -42.90 10.68 -24.46
N TYR A 243 -42.45 10.86 -25.70
CA TYR A 243 -42.08 9.74 -26.55
C TYR A 243 -40.64 9.34 -26.21
N GLY A 244 -40.49 8.38 -25.29
CA GLY A 244 -39.21 7.90 -24.76
C GLY A 244 -38.33 7.11 -25.74
N ARG A 245 -38.22 7.55 -27.00
CA ARG A 245 -37.36 6.95 -28.04
C ARG A 245 -35.87 7.31 -27.89
N HIS A 246 -35.54 8.28 -27.03
CA HIS A 246 -34.16 8.77 -26.82
C HIS A 246 -33.72 8.73 -25.36
N SER A 247 -34.48 8.06 -24.48
CA SER A 247 -34.03 7.82 -23.10
C SER A 247 -33.07 6.63 -23.08
N GLU A 248 -31.83 6.87 -22.71
CA GLU A 248 -30.81 5.83 -22.48
C GLU A 248 -31.26 4.80 -21.42
N GLY A 249 -32.19 5.18 -20.53
CA GLY A 249 -32.75 4.31 -19.48
C GLY A 249 -33.76 3.26 -19.95
N ASN A 250 -34.25 3.34 -21.20
CA ASN A 250 -35.23 2.38 -21.73
C ASN A 250 -34.60 1.17 -22.46
N ARG A 251 -33.26 1.04 -22.42
CA ARG A 251 -32.54 0.03 -23.19
C ARG A 251 -32.78 -1.43 -22.73
N PHE A 252 -33.34 -1.62 -21.54
CA PHE A 252 -33.49 -2.94 -20.90
C PHE A 252 -34.94 -3.35 -20.60
N ILE A 253 -35.94 -2.51 -20.90
CA ILE A 253 -37.35 -2.87 -20.69
C ILE A 253 -37.78 -3.78 -21.86
N ARG A 254 -37.98 -5.07 -21.57
CA ARG A 254 -38.51 -6.04 -22.54
C ARG A 254 -40.02 -6.16 -22.34
N ASN A 255 -40.78 -6.05 -23.44
CA ASN A 255 -42.24 -6.13 -23.48
C ASN A 255 -42.77 -7.53 -23.12
N LYS A 256 -42.64 -7.94 -21.86
CA LYS A 256 -43.35 -9.12 -21.32
C LYS A 256 -44.13 -8.85 -20.04
N ASP A 257 -44.11 -7.62 -19.52
CA ASP A 257 -44.78 -7.24 -18.27
C ASP A 257 -45.84 -6.15 -18.45
N LEU A 258 -46.47 -6.07 -19.63
CA LEU A 258 -47.63 -5.20 -19.88
C LEU A 258 -48.76 -6.00 -20.52
#